data_AF-A0A3D3T5I7-F1
#
_entry.id   AF-A0A3D3T5I7-F1
#
_cell.length_a   1.000
_cell.length_b   1.000
_cell.length_c   1.000
_cell.angle_alpha   90.00
_cell.angle_beta   90.00
_cell.angle_gamma   90.00
#
_symmetry.space_group_name_H-M   'P 1'
#
loop_
_entity.id
_entity.type
_entity.pdbx_description
1 polymer ?
#
loop_
_entity_poly.entity_id
_entity_poly.type
_entity_poly.pdbx_seq_one_letter_code
_entity_poly.pdbx_strand_id
1 'polypeptide(L)'
;GLPSPLSRIGLAEAKLVISNGARFFWADIETLSWEAVPEAGQAIQDVAQWSSARATPPELSEALGKHFVGEGLSLERILLDIHSGRILGGWGVYLMDAMAIVFIVLAVSGLLMWRREAKSRE
;
A
#
# COMPACT_ATOMS: atom_id res chain seq x y z
N GLY A 1 4.91 4.04 -7.22
CA GLY A 1 3.84 4.17 -6.20
C GLY A 1 2.91 5.29 -6.60
N LEU A 2 1.69 5.32 -6.06
CA LEU A 2 0.69 6.37 -6.33
C LEU A 2 1.28 7.77 -6.12
N PRO A 3 1.13 8.71 -7.07
CA PRO A 3 1.55 10.09 -6.89
C PRO A 3 0.84 10.71 -5.68
N SER A 4 1.63 11.12 -4.70
CA SER A 4 1.15 11.66 -3.42
C SER A 4 1.73 13.06 -3.19
N PRO A 5 0.95 14.02 -2.68
CA PRO A 5 -0.48 13.91 -2.36
C PRO A 5 -1.35 13.88 -3.62
N LEU A 6 -2.51 13.23 -3.56
CA LEU A 6 -3.54 13.36 -4.59
C LEU A 6 -4.39 14.61 -4.31
N SER A 7 -4.59 15.43 -5.32
CA SER A 7 -5.42 16.64 -5.21
C SER A 7 -6.72 16.55 -6.01
N ARG A 8 -6.69 15.95 -7.20
CA ARG A 8 -7.85 15.86 -8.12
C ARG A 8 -7.75 14.62 -9.01
N ILE A 9 -8.91 14.19 -9.49
CA ILE A 9 -9.08 13.11 -10.46
C ILE A 9 -10.13 13.53 -11.48
N GLY A 10 -9.96 13.12 -12.73
CA GLY A 10 -10.88 13.45 -13.81
C GLY A 10 -10.70 12.52 -15.01
N LEU A 11 -11.44 12.83 -16.06
CA LEU A 11 -11.35 12.12 -17.34
C LEU A 11 -10.95 13.12 -18.44
N ALA A 12 -9.93 12.78 -19.22
CA ALA A 12 -9.56 13.50 -20.43
C ALA A 12 -9.42 12.48 -21.56
N GLU A 13 -10.08 12.73 -22.70
CA GLU A 13 -10.07 11.80 -23.85
C GLU A 13 -10.47 10.35 -23.47
N ALA A 14 -11.45 10.21 -22.57
CA ALA A 14 -11.87 8.93 -21.97
C ALA A 14 -10.80 8.16 -21.18
N LYS A 15 -9.63 8.77 -20.92
CA LYS A 15 -8.59 8.23 -20.04
C LYS A 15 -8.65 8.89 -18.68
N LEU A 16 -8.35 8.12 -17.64
CA LEU A 16 -8.30 8.63 -16.28
C LEU A 16 -7.03 9.47 -16.10
N VAL A 17 -7.21 10.67 -15.54
CA VAL A 17 -6.11 11.57 -15.19
C VAL A 17 -6.20 11.93 -13.72
N ILE A 18 -5.06 11.90 -13.04
CA ILE A 18 -4.92 12.37 -11.66
C ILE A 18 -3.95 13.53 -11.58
N SER A 19 -4.10 14.36 -10.56
CA SER A 19 -3.20 15.47 -10.29
C SER A 19 -2.69 15.45 -8.86
N ASN A 20 -1.39 15.69 -8.69
CA ASN A 20 -0.81 15.94 -7.37
C ASN A 20 -0.71 17.44 -7.01
N GLY A 21 -1.37 18.31 -7.79
CA GLY A 21 -1.36 19.76 -7.64
C GLY A 21 -0.27 20.46 -8.46
N ALA A 22 0.82 19.76 -8.80
CA ALA A 22 1.90 20.29 -9.62
C ALA A 22 1.95 19.66 -11.03
N ARG A 23 1.64 18.37 -11.13
CA ARG A 23 1.72 17.60 -12.37
C ARG A 23 0.48 16.73 -12.55
N PHE A 24 0.21 16.40 -13.81
CA PHE A 24 -0.82 15.45 -14.20
C PHE A 24 -0.19 14.10 -14.52
N PHE A 25 -0.93 13.04 -14.23
CA PHE A 25 -0.54 11.68 -14.55
C PHE A 25 -1.71 10.94 -15.19
N TRP A 26 -1.44 10.24 -16.28
CA TRP A 26 -2.35 9.23 -16.80
C TRP A 26 -2.39 8.06 -15.82
N ALA A 27 -3.60 7.67 -15.46
CA ALA A 27 -3.86 6.61 -14.49
C ALA A 27 -4.38 5.39 -15.24
N ASP A 28 -3.63 4.30 -15.16
CA ASP A 28 -4.05 3.00 -15.64
C ASP A 28 -4.40 2.13 -14.43
N ILE A 29 -5.69 1.84 -14.26
CA ILE A 29 -6.19 1.11 -13.07
C ILE A 29 -5.97 -0.40 -13.22
N GLU A 30 -5.80 -0.92 -14.43
CA GLU A 30 -5.55 -2.34 -14.67
C GLU A 30 -4.12 -2.72 -14.27
N THR A 31 -3.17 -1.86 -14.61
CA THR A 31 -1.73 -2.04 -14.32
C THR A 31 -1.27 -1.29 -13.07
N LEU A 32 -2.13 -0.47 -12.48
CA LEU A 32 -1.83 0.42 -11.35
C LEU A 32 -0.60 1.32 -11.60
N SER A 33 -0.48 1.82 -12.84
CA SER A 33 0.62 2.65 -13.29
C SER A 33 0.22 4.12 -13.46
N TRP A 34 1.23 5.00 -13.30
CA TRP A 34 1.05 6.45 -13.24
C TRP A 34 2.09 7.10 -14.15
N GLU A 35 1.70 7.43 -15.38
CA GLU A 35 2.59 8.02 -16.36
C GLU A 35 2.46 9.54 -16.34
N ALA A 36 3.58 10.26 -16.18
CA ALA A 36 3.54 11.71 -16.15
C ALA A 36 3.14 12.27 -17.52
N VAL A 37 2.16 13.17 -17.52
CA VAL A 37 1.81 13.91 -18.74
C VAL A 37 2.97 14.87 -19.07
N PRO A 38 3.45 14.89 -20.34
CA PRO A 38 4.43 15.87 -20.80
C PRO A 38 3.97 17.32 -20.59
N GLU A 39 4.89 18.28 -20.46
CA GLU A 39 4.54 19.70 -20.20
C GLU A 39 3.66 20.31 -21.30
N ALA A 40 3.82 19.90 -22.56
CA ALA A 40 2.94 20.30 -23.67
C ALA A 40 1.47 19.84 -23.46
N GLY A 41 1.24 18.84 -22.61
CA GLY A 41 -0.08 18.32 -22.24
C GLY A 41 -0.68 18.99 -21.00
N GLN A 42 -0.12 20.09 -20.47
CA GLN A 42 -0.75 20.83 -19.37
C GLN A 42 -2.12 21.45 -19.73
N ALA A 43 -2.44 21.58 -21.03
CA ALA A 43 -3.78 21.94 -21.51
C ALA A 43 -4.88 20.93 -21.12
N ILE A 44 -4.51 19.73 -20.62
CA ILE A 44 -5.45 18.77 -20.04
C ILE A 44 -6.26 19.39 -18.90
N GLN A 45 -5.74 20.39 -18.18
CA GLN A 45 -6.50 21.07 -17.13
C GLN A 45 -7.86 21.60 -17.63
N ASP A 46 -7.90 22.14 -18.86
CA ASP A 46 -9.09 22.80 -19.42
C ASP A 46 -10.01 21.82 -20.16
N VAL A 47 -9.45 20.72 -20.67
CA VAL A 47 -10.19 19.71 -21.44
C VAL A 47 -10.71 18.57 -20.54
N ALA A 48 -10.07 18.33 -19.40
CA ALA A 48 -10.47 17.27 -18.49
C ALA A 48 -11.80 17.60 -17.79
N GLN A 49 -12.67 16.60 -17.74
CA GLN A 49 -13.84 16.60 -16.87
C GLN A 49 -13.40 16.19 -15.46
N TRP A 50 -13.11 17.19 -14.63
CA TRP A 50 -12.69 16.97 -13.25
C TRP A 50 -13.86 16.51 -12.37
N SER A 51 -13.57 15.57 -11.48
CA SER A 51 -14.51 15.15 -10.44
C SER A 51 -14.74 16.28 -9.44
N SER A 52 -16.00 16.47 -9.06
CA SER A 52 -16.41 17.36 -7.96
C SER A 52 -16.79 16.54 -6.74
N ALA A 53 -16.36 16.98 -5.56
CA ALA A 53 -16.82 16.39 -4.30
C ALA A 53 -18.34 16.48 -4.21
N ARG A 54 -19.00 15.34 -4.02
CA ARG A 54 -20.45 15.22 -3.85
C ARG A 54 -20.74 14.24 -2.72
N ALA A 55 -21.89 14.40 -2.07
CA ALA A 55 -22.33 13.42 -1.08
C ALA A 55 -22.44 12.04 -1.74
N THR A 56 -21.92 11.01 -1.07
CA THR A 56 -21.97 9.64 -1.57
C THR A 56 -23.43 9.19 -1.64
N PRO A 57 -23.94 8.81 -2.82
CA PRO A 57 -25.31 8.29 -2.93
C PRO A 57 -25.50 7.05 -2.05
N PRO A 58 -26.65 6.89 -1.38
CA PRO A 58 -26.90 5.74 -0.50
C PRO A 58 -26.71 4.39 -1.20
N GLU A 59 -27.18 4.28 -2.44
CA GLU A 59 -27.04 3.10 -3.29
C GLU A 59 -25.57 2.72 -3.53
N LEU A 60 -24.73 3.72 -3.79
CA LEU A 60 -23.29 3.51 -3.96
C LEU A 60 -22.63 3.10 -2.64
N SER A 61 -23.06 3.68 -1.52
CA SER A 61 -22.55 3.29 -0.20
C SER A 61 -22.89 1.84 0.13
N GLU A 62 -24.09 1.37 -0.21
CA GLU A 62 -24.52 -0.01 -0.01
C GLU A 62 -23.77 -0.98 -0.94
N ALA A 63 -23.59 -0.62 -2.21
CA ALA A 63 -22.81 -1.40 -3.16
C ALA A 63 -21.34 -1.51 -2.74
N LEU A 64 -20.72 -0.40 -2.30
CA LEU A 64 -19.36 -0.40 -1.73
C LEU A 64 -19.30 -1.23 -0.45
N GLY A 65 -20.34 -1.17 0.40
CA GLY A 65 -20.45 -2.00 1.60
C GLY A 65 -20.43 -3.49 1.27
N LYS A 66 -21.17 -3.93 0.24
CA LYS A 66 -21.21 -5.35 -0.16
C LYS A 66 -19.89 -5.85 -0.75
N HIS A 67 -19.21 -5.04 -1.57
CA HIS A 67 -18.02 -5.45 -2.31
C HIS A 67 -16.68 -5.14 -1.63
N PHE A 68 -16.56 -4.03 -0.91
CA PHE A 68 -15.29 -3.60 -0.30
C PHE A 68 -15.26 -3.76 1.22
N VAL A 69 -16.42 -3.74 1.88
CA VAL A 69 -16.51 -3.96 3.33
C VAL A 69 -16.94 -5.41 3.64
N GLY A 70 -17.77 -6.00 2.79
CA GLY A 70 -18.36 -7.33 2.98
C GLY A 70 -17.47 -8.51 2.62
N GLU A 71 -16.49 -8.34 1.72
CA GLU A 71 -15.54 -9.42 1.36
C GLU A 71 -14.41 -9.61 2.39
N GLY A 72 -14.43 -8.81 3.47
CA GLY A 72 -13.44 -8.88 4.54
C GLY A 72 -12.06 -8.41 4.09
N LEU A 73 -11.24 -7.99 5.05
CA LEU A 73 -9.81 -7.88 4.80
C LEU A 73 -9.32 -9.26 4.35
N SER A 74 -8.59 -9.31 3.23
CA SER A 74 -8.07 -10.56 2.70
C SER A 74 -7.25 -11.29 3.78
N LEU A 75 -7.26 -12.63 3.81
CA LEU A 75 -6.51 -13.39 4.82
C LEU A 75 -5.01 -13.04 4.79
N GLU A 76 -4.50 -12.75 3.60
CA GLU A 76 -3.13 -12.27 3.39
C GLU A 76 -2.90 -10.95 4.13
N ARG A 77 -3.87 -10.03 4.09
CA ARG A 77 -3.75 -8.75 4.79
C ARG A 77 -3.74 -8.93 6.31
N ILE A 78 -4.62 -9.78 6.83
CA ILE A 78 -4.66 -10.09 8.26
C ILE A 78 -3.33 -10.72 8.70
N LEU A 79 -2.82 -11.68 7.92
CA LEU A 79 -1.55 -12.34 8.19
C LEU A 79 -0.37 -11.35 8.15
N LEU A 80 -0.36 -10.41 7.20
CA LEU A 80 0.65 -9.35 7.12
C LEU A 80 0.57 -8.39 8.31
N ASP A 81 -0.63 -8.04 8.75
CA ASP A 81 -0.81 -7.15 9.90
C ASP A 81 -0.43 -7.85 11.23
N ILE A 82 -0.62 -9.17 11.35
CA ILE A 82 -0.08 -9.98 12.46
C ILE A 82 1.45 -10.03 12.39
N HIS A 83 2.01 -10.34 11.23
CA HIS A 83 3.46 -10.48 11.06
C HIS A 83 4.21 -9.17 11.30
N SER A 84 3.61 -8.04 10.92
CA SER A 84 4.17 -6.70 11.19
C SER A 84 3.84 -6.19 12.59
N GLY A 85 3.03 -6.91 13.37
CA GLY A 85 2.57 -6.49 14.70
C GLY A 85 1.53 -5.36 14.67
N ARG A 86 1.21 -4.80 13.50
CA ARG A 86 0.29 -3.66 13.35
C ARG A 86 -1.15 -4.00 13.74
N ILE A 87 -1.52 -5.29 13.75
CA ILE A 87 -2.83 -5.74 14.25
C ILE A 87 -3.06 -5.38 15.72
N LEU A 88 -1.99 -5.24 16.52
CA LEU A 88 -2.06 -4.80 17.92
C LEU A 88 -1.74 -3.30 18.08
N GLY A 89 -1.82 -2.52 16.98
CA GLY A 89 -1.49 -1.10 16.95
C GLY A 89 0.02 -0.84 17.05
N GLY A 90 0.38 0.37 17.49
CA GLY A 90 1.79 0.80 17.58
C GLY A 90 2.64 -0.07 18.52
N TRP A 91 2.05 -0.57 19.60
CA TRP A 91 2.74 -1.43 20.57
C TRP A 91 3.11 -2.81 20.00
N GLY A 92 2.29 -3.35 19.09
CA GLY A 92 2.58 -4.65 18.50
C GLY A 92 3.80 -4.66 17.59
N VAL A 93 4.16 -3.52 17.00
CA VAL A 93 5.40 -3.39 16.22
C VAL A 93 6.61 -3.64 17.13
N TYR A 94 6.65 -3.01 18.31
CA TYR A 94 7.73 -3.22 19.27
C TYR A 94 7.79 -4.66 19.82
N LEU A 95 6.63 -5.31 19.98
CA LEU A 95 6.57 -6.72 20.36
C LEU A 95 7.21 -7.62 19.29
N MET A 96 6.90 -7.38 18.01
CA MET A 96 7.49 -8.15 16.90
C MET A 96 9.00 -7.90 16.78
N ASP A 97 9.46 -6.67 16.99
CA ASP A 97 10.89 -6.35 17.04
C ASP A 97 11.61 -7.13 18.16
N ALA A 98 10.99 -7.22 19.35
CA ALA A 98 11.53 -8.01 20.45
C ALA A 98 11.62 -9.51 20.11
N MET A 99 10.60 -10.07 19.45
CA MET A 99 10.63 -11.45 18.97
C MET A 99 11.76 -11.69 17.97
N ALA A 100 11.99 -10.75 17.04
CA ALA A 100 13.09 -10.83 16.08
C ALA A 100 14.46 -10.86 16.79
N ILE A 101 14.66 -10.04 17.82
CA ILE A 101 15.89 -10.05 18.64
C ILE A 101 16.09 -11.41 19.31
N VAL A 102 15.05 -11.98 19.91
CA VAL A 102 15.12 -13.31 20.54
C VAL A 102 15.51 -14.39 19.52
N PHE A 103 14.94 -14.37 18.32
CA PHE A 103 15.29 -15.32 17.27
C PHE A 103 16.73 -15.16 16.77
N ILE A 104 17.24 -13.93 16.67
CA ILE A 104 18.66 -13.68 16.36
C ILE A 104 19.56 -14.30 17.42
N VAL A 105 19.25 -14.08 18.71
CA VAL A 105 20.04 -14.64 19.82
C VAL A 105 20.02 -16.16 19.79
N LEU A 106 18.86 -16.77 19.53
CA LEU A 106 18.72 -18.22 19.39
C LEU A 106 19.51 -18.78 18.19
N ALA A 107 19.49 -18.09 17.06
CA ALA A 107 20.24 -18.50 15.87
C ALA A 107 21.77 -18.43 16.11
N VAL A 108 22.23 -17.35 16.74
CA VAL A 108 23.65 -17.18 17.10
C VAL A 108 24.09 -18.22 18.13
N SER A 109 23.28 -18.49 19.15
CA SER A 109 23.62 -19.49 20.16
C SER A 109 23.73 -20.89 19.55
N GLY A 110 22.80 -21.28 18.68
CA GLY A 110 22.87 -22.54 17.94
C GLY A 110 24.12 -22.63 17.06
N LEU A 111 24.45 -21.56 16.34
CA LEU A 111 25.66 -21.52 15.49
C LEU A 111 26.95 -21.64 16.30
N LEU A 112 27.01 -20.97 17.46
CA LEU A 112 28.16 -21.05 18.37
C LEU A 112 28.33 -22.46 18.95
N MET A 113 27.25 -23.12 19.36
CA MET A 113 27.28 -24.49 19.85
C MET A 113 27.78 -25.44 18.76
N TRP A 114 27.22 -25.35 17.56
CA TRP A 114 27.65 -26.17 16.42
C TRP A 114 29.14 -25.99 16.10
N ARG A 115 29.66 -24.75 16.07
CA ARG A 115 31.09 -24.50 15.83
C ARG A 115 32.00 -25.08 16.91
N ARG A 116 31.56 -25.10 18.18
CA ARG A 116 32.33 -25.68 19.29
C ARG A 116 32.38 -27.21 19.18
N GLU A 117 31.27 -27.84 18.82
CA GLU A 117 31.17 -29.29 18.61
C GLU A 117 31.95 -29.75 17.37
N ALA A 118 31.96 -28.96 16.30
CA ALA A 118 32.73 -29.25 15.10
C ALA A 118 34.24 -29.23 15.40
N LYS A 119 34.69 -28.24 16.18
CA LYS A 119 36.11 -28.10 16.58
C LYS A 119 36.59 -29.18 17.56
N SER A 120 35.69 -29.81 18.33
CA SER A 120 36.07 -30.91 19.23
C SER A 120 36.13 -32.28 18.54
N ARG A 121 35.67 -32.37 17.29
CA ARG A 121 35.69 -33.59 16.46
C ARG A 121 36.84 -33.65 15.46
N GLU A 122 37.63 -32.59 15.34
CA GLU A 122 38.91 -32.51 14.63
C GLU A 122 40.08 -32.75 15.59
#